data_AF-A0A7R9E483-F1
#
_entry.id   AF-A0A7R9E483-F1
#
_cell.length_a   1.000
_cell.length_b   1.000
_cell.length_c   1.000
_cell.angle_alpha   90.00
_cell.angle_beta   90.00
_cell.angle_gamma   90.00
#
_symmetry.space_group_name_H-M   'P 1'
#
loop_
_entity.id
_entity.type
_entity.pdbx_description
1 polymer ?
#
loop_
_entity_poly.entity_id
_entity_poly.type
_entity_poly.pdbx_seq_one_letter_code
_entity_poly.pdbx_strand_id
1 'polypeptide(L)'
;MSSHDASCYALSYPVMPVFSLDYSSPLFQFSDVCVRLAGPHQLQPKPDTSALQFGKHFTDHMLKIHFYENMGGWQRPEIVPMESIVLHPAAKVLHYAVELFEGMKAYRGTDGRIRIFRPELNMARMNHSAVRAGLPTFDGNQLIRCLSRLITVDQEWVPHSESSSLYIRPTLIGIDVSTLYQCVSHTSLFNKNMNVIVASHHSSSHEC
;
A
#
# COMPACT_ATOMS: atom_id res chain seq x y z
N MET A 1 16.24 -22.41 59.92
CA MET A 1 15.74 -23.50 59.06
C MET A 1 14.24 -23.40 58.99
N SER A 2 13.70 -23.06 57.82
CA SER A 2 12.43 -23.54 57.26
C SER A 2 12.02 -22.60 56.13
N SER A 3 12.54 -22.93 54.95
CA SER A 3 12.05 -22.52 53.63
C SER A 3 10.57 -22.87 53.47
N HIS A 4 9.74 -21.95 52.98
CA HIS A 4 8.41 -22.27 52.45
C HIS A 4 8.35 -21.85 50.98
N ASP A 5 8.03 -22.85 50.17
CA ASP A 5 8.03 -22.92 48.71
C ASP A 5 7.16 -21.86 48.04
N ALA A 6 7.74 -21.18 47.05
CA ALA A 6 7.00 -20.54 45.98
C ALA A 6 6.66 -21.63 44.93
N SER A 7 5.45 -22.18 45.01
CA SER A 7 4.92 -23.09 43.99
C SER A 7 4.71 -22.34 42.66
N CYS A 8 5.69 -22.46 41.76
CA CYS A 8 5.55 -22.11 40.34
C CYS A 8 4.52 -23.03 39.66
N TYR A 9 3.34 -22.51 39.33
CA TYR A 9 2.44 -23.17 38.39
C TYR A 9 2.89 -22.82 36.96
N ALA A 10 3.67 -23.71 36.34
CA ALA A 10 3.93 -23.67 34.91
C ALA A 10 2.71 -24.27 34.19
N LEU A 11 1.86 -23.41 33.63
CA LEU A 11 0.81 -23.85 32.70
C LEU A 11 1.45 -24.14 31.34
N SER A 12 1.66 -25.41 31.04
CA SER A 12 2.04 -25.88 29.72
C SER A 12 0.87 -25.71 28.75
N TYR A 13 0.89 -24.64 27.95
CA TYR A 13 -0.05 -24.51 26.83
C TYR A 13 0.44 -25.39 25.67
N PRO A 14 -0.42 -26.26 25.11
CA PRO A 14 -0.04 -27.04 23.94
C PRO A 14 0.21 -26.10 22.75
N VAL A 15 1.33 -26.31 22.07
CA VAL A 15 1.62 -25.68 20.76
C VAL A 15 0.59 -26.23 19.79
N MET A 16 -0.45 -25.44 19.49
CA MET A 16 -1.46 -25.79 18.52
C MET A 16 -0.87 -25.79 17.11
N PRO A 17 -1.28 -26.72 16.24
CA PRO A 17 -0.78 -26.78 14.87
C PRO A 17 -1.16 -25.50 14.11
N VAL A 18 -0.24 -25.03 13.27
CA VAL A 18 -0.48 -23.93 12.34
C VAL A 18 -1.54 -24.41 11.34
N PHE A 19 -2.80 -24.11 11.61
CA PHE A 19 -3.88 -24.31 10.64
C PHE A 19 -3.65 -23.33 9.48
N SER A 20 -3.42 -23.88 8.30
CA SER A 20 -3.41 -23.13 7.04
C SER A 20 -4.80 -22.54 6.81
N LEU A 21 -4.93 -21.23 7.01
CA LEU A 21 -6.12 -20.47 6.63
C LEU A 21 -6.20 -20.47 5.11
N ASP A 22 -7.06 -21.32 4.56
CA ASP A 22 -7.43 -21.28 3.15
C ASP A 22 -8.49 -20.18 2.97
N TYR A 23 -8.05 -18.93 3.09
CA TYR A 23 -8.87 -17.74 2.94
C TYR A 23 -8.86 -17.30 1.47
N SER A 24 -9.54 -18.05 0.60
CA SER A 24 -9.71 -17.69 -0.81
C SER A 24 -10.74 -16.57 -0.98
N SER A 25 -10.55 -15.42 -0.34
CA SER A 25 -11.27 -14.21 -0.77
C SER A 25 -10.84 -13.86 -2.19
N PRO A 26 -11.78 -13.48 -3.08
CA PRO A 26 -11.43 -13.05 -4.42
C PRO A 26 -10.41 -11.90 -4.35
N LEU A 27 -9.28 -12.10 -5.04
CA LEU A 27 -8.28 -11.07 -5.23
C LEU A 27 -8.80 -10.07 -6.27
N PHE A 28 -8.51 -8.79 -6.10
CA PHE A 28 -8.83 -7.80 -7.13
C PHE A 28 -8.10 -8.14 -8.44
N GLN A 29 -8.74 -7.84 -9.56
CA GLN A 29 -8.16 -8.02 -10.89
C GLN A 29 -7.93 -6.65 -11.55
N PHE A 30 -6.84 -6.55 -12.30
CA PHE A 30 -6.56 -5.37 -13.12
C PHE A 30 -7.65 -5.11 -14.16
N SER A 31 -8.30 -6.16 -14.69
CA SER A 31 -9.39 -6.04 -15.67
C SER A 31 -10.53 -5.16 -15.18
N ASP A 32 -10.70 -5.06 -13.86
CA ASP A 32 -11.82 -4.37 -13.25
C ASP A 32 -11.46 -2.93 -12.90
N VAL A 33 -10.25 -2.46 -13.20
CA VAL A 33 -9.80 -1.11 -12.83
C VAL A 33 -10.74 -0.05 -13.41
N CYS A 34 -11.31 0.77 -12.53
CA CYS A 34 -12.10 1.93 -12.91
C CYS A 34 -11.19 3.16 -12.95
N VAL A 35 -11.31 4.02 -13.96
CA VAL A 35 -10.51 5.24 -14.10
C VAL A 35 -11.43 6.45 -14.15
N ARG A 36 -11.27 7.36 -13.19
CA ARG A 36 -11.89 8.69 -13.16
C ARG A 36 -10.78 9.74 -13.32
N LEU A 37 -10.77 10.39 -14.48
CA LEU A 37 -9.77 11.41 -14.78
C LEU A 37 -10.06 12.72 -14.05
N ALA A 38 -8.99 13.41 -13.67
CA ALA A 38 -9.02 14.77 -13.16
C ALA A 38 -9.52 15.74 -14.23
N GLY A 39 -10.43 16.64 -13.85
CA GLY A 39 -10.87 17.72 -14.73
C GLY A 39 -9.76 18.76 -14.97
N PRO A 40 -9.87 19.64 -15.98
CA PRO A 40 -8.83 20.63 -16.30
C PRO A 40 -8.43 21.54 -15.13
N HIS A 41 -9.35 21.82 -14.21
CA HIS A 41 -9.13 22.64 -13.02
C HIS A 41 -8.42 21.91 -11.86
N GLN A 42 -8.32 20.58 -11.94
CA GLN A 42 -7.64 19.75 -10.94
C GLN A 42 -6.20 19.43 -11.31
N LEU A 43 -5.85 19.55 -12.60
CA LEU A 43 -4.51 19.28 -13.11
C LEU A 43 -3.50 20.31 -12.59
N GLN A 44 -2.38 19.83 -12.08
CA GLN A 44 -1.30 20.67 -11.61
C GLN A 44 -0.25 20.89 -12.71
N PRO A 45 0.41 22.07 -12.73
CA PRO A 45 1.57 22.31 -13.58
C PRO A 45 2.70 21.37 -13.17
N LYS A 46 3.41 20.82 -14.16
CA LYS A 46 4.52 19.89 -13.90
C LYS A 46 5.71 20.72 -13.38
N PRO A 47 6.32 20.33 -12.25
CA PRO A 47 7.45 21.07 -11.69
C PRO A 47 8.65 21.03 -12.63
N ASP A 48 9.51 22.04 -12.54
CA ASP A 48 10.78 22.02 -13.24
C ASP A 48 11.68 20.91 -12.67
N THR A 49 12.17 20.06 -13.57
CA THR A 49 13.05 18.94 -13.27
C THR A 49 14.37 19.34 -12.60
N SER A 50 14.83 20.59 -12.76
CA SER A 50 16.08 21.09 -12.21
C SER A 50 16.05 21.36 -10.69
N ALA A 51 14.85 21.55 -10.11
CA ALA A 51 14.65 21.97 -8.72
C ALA A 51 13.71 21.03 -7.94
N LEU A 52 13.52 19.81 -8.43
CA LEU A 52 12.63 18.82 -7.84
C LEU A 52 13.10 18.42 -6.41
N GLN A 53 12.24 18.63 -5.41
CA GLN A 53 12.44 18.15 -4.05
C GLN A 53 11.70 16.85 -3.81
N PHE A 54 12.33 15.87 -3.14
CA PHE A 54 11.72 14.58 -2.88
C PHE A 54 10.41 14.71 -2.09
N GLY A 55 9.34 14.08 -2.59
CA GLY A 55 8.08 13.94 -1.86
C GLY A 55 7.32 15.24 -1.63
N LYS A 56 7.65 16.31 -2.37
CA LYS A 56 6.96 17.60 -2.28
C LYS A 56 5.90 17.81 -3.35
N HIS A 57 6.05 17.17 -4.51
CA HIS A 57 5.09 17.27 -5.61
C HIS A 57 4.48 15.89 -5.91
N PHE A 58 3.16 15.85 -5.92
CA PHE A 58 2.35 14.66 -6.18
C PHE A 58 1.70 14.78 -7.55
N THR A 59 1.41 13.64 -8.18
CA THR A 59 0.75 13.61 -9.49
C THR A 59 -0.74 13.91 -9.38
N ASP A 60 -1.42 14.02 -10.53
CA ASP A 60 -2.83 14.40 -10.60
C ASP A 60 -3.78 13.29 -10.10
N HIS A 61 -3.33 12.04 -10.10
CA HIS A 61 -4.15 10.87 -9.75
C HIS A 61 -3.51 9.97 -8.69
N MET A 62 -4.34 9.17 -8.03
CA MET A 62 -3.94 8.10 -7.13
C MET A 62 -4.71 6.81 -7.43
N LEU A 63 -4.17 5.67 -7.01
CA LEU A 63 -4.86 4.38 -7.06
C LEU A 63 -5.34 4.02 -5.65
N LYS A 64 -6.60 3.64 -5.50
CA LYS A 64 -7.18 3.13 -4.25
C LYS A 64 -7.86 1.78 -4.45
N ILE A 65 -7.69 0.88 -3.50
CA ILE A 65 -8.32 -0.45 -3.47
C ILE A 65 -8.73 -0.75 -2.04
N HIS A 66 -10.04 -0.81 -1.80
CA HIS A 66 -10.57 -1.15 -0.49
C HIS A 66 -10.53 -2.66 -0.23
N PHE A 67 -10.44 -3.04 1.03
CA PHE A 67 -10.64 -4.40 1.50
C PHE A 67 -11.67 -4.38 2.64
N TYR A 68 -12.77 -5.08 2.43
CA TYR A 68 -13.87 -5.19 3.39
C TYR A 68 -14.20 -6.66 3.57
N GLU A 69 -13.84 -7.22 4.72
CA GLU A 69 -14.03 -8.65 4.99
C GLU A 69 -15.50 -9.05 4.90
N ASN A 70 -16.40 -8.20 5.43
CA ASN A 70 -17.85 -8.38 5.34
C ASN A 70 -18.43 -8.23 3.92
N MET A 71 -17.67 -7.72 2.96
CA MET A 71 -18.05 -7.61 1.55
C MET A 71 -17.24 -8.56 0.65
N GLY A 72 -16.65 -9.61 1.23
CA GLY A 72 -15.93 -10.63 0.47
C GLY A 72 -14.46 -10.29 0.16
N GLY A 73 -13.88 -9.29 0.84
CA GLY A 73 -12.44 -9.00 0.78
C GLY A 73 -12.12 -7.84 -0.16
N TRP A 74 -11.19 -8.06 -1.10
CA TRP A 74 -10.71 -7.00 -1.98
C TRP A 74 -11.81 -6.47 -2.89
N GLN A 75 -11.91 -5.15 -2.97
CA GLN A 75 -12.84 -4.45 -3.83
C GLN A 75 -12.17 -4.06 -5.14
N ARG A 76 -12.97 -3.55 -6.07
CA ARG A 76 -12.51 -3.09 -7.37
C ARG A 76 -11.42 -2.00 -7.24
N PRO A 77 -10.33 -2.06 -8.03
CA PRO A 77 -9.33 -1.00 -8.06
C PRO A 77 -9.87 0.28 -8.72
N GLU A 78 -9.54 1.44 -8.17
CA GLU A 78 -9.96 2.73 -8.71
C GLU A 78 -8.78 3.68 -8.86
N ILE A 79 -8.56 4.19 -10.07
CA ILE A 79 -7.69 5.35 -10.33
C ILE A 79 -8.57 6.58 -10.32
N VAL A 80 -8.28 7.51 -9.42
CA VAL A 80 -9.09 8.72 -9.17
C VAL A 80 -8.20 9.95 -9.09
N PRO A 81 -8.74 11.17 -9.24
CA PRO A 81 -7.99 12.39 -8.94
C PRO A 81 -7.47 12.34 -7.51
N MET A 82 -6.29 12.92 -7.29
CA MET A 82 -5.67 13.01 -5.97
C MET A 82 -6.66 13.61 -4.96
N GLU A 83 -6.95 12.87 -3.90
CA GLU A 83 -7.93 13.25 -2.87
C GLU A 83 -7.43 12.87 -1.47
N SER A 84 -7.91 13.59 -0.45
CA SER A 84 -7.60 13.26 0.94
C SER A 84 -8.24 11.93 1.34
N ILE A 85 -7.50 11.10 2.06
CA ILE A 85 -8.03 9.86 2.63
C ILE A 85 -8.86 10.22 3.87
N VAL A 86 -10.16 9.94 3.83
CA VAL A 86 -11.06 10.13 4.97
C VAL A 86 -11.01 8.89 5.87
N LEU A 87 -10.57 9.07 7.11
CA LEU A 87 -10.43 8.00 8.11
C LEU A 87 -11.25 8.32 9.36
N HIS A 88 -11.83 7.28 9.96
CA HIS A 88 -12.40 7.39 11.30
C HIS A 88 -11.28 7.64 12.32
N PRO A 89 -11.46 8.51 13.34
CA PRO A 89 -10.40 8.82 14.32
C PRO A 89 -9.87 7.60 15.09
N ALA A 90 -10.69 6.56 15.26
CA ALA A 90 -10.31 5.29 15.87
C ALA A 90 -9.78 4.22 14.89
N ALA A 91 -9.41 4.61 13.66
CA ALA A 91 -8.79 3.70 12.69
C ALA A 91 -7.45 3.17 13.22
N LYS A 92 -7.22 1.85 13.11
CA LYS A 92 -6.01 1.19 13.65
C LYS A 92 -4.69 1.78 13.18
N VAL A 93 -4.62 2.27 11.94
CA VAL A 93 -3.44 2.97 11.43
C VAL A 93 -3.00 4.13 12.34
N LEU A 94 -3.96 4.83 12.96
CA LEU A 94 -3.69 5.99 13.81
C LEU A 94 -3.30 5.63 15.26
N HIS A 95 -3.62 4.42 15.73
CA HIS A 95 -3.43 4.02 17.14
C HIS A 95 -2.37 2.94 17.34
N TYR A 96 -2.23 2.05 16.36
CA TYR A 96 -1.40 0.85 16.48
C TYR A 96 -0.43 0.68 15.29
N ALA A 97 -0.30 1.71 14.44
CA ALA A 97 0.57 1.70 13.27
C ALA A 97 0.39 0.44 12.40
N VAL A 98 -0.87 -0.01 12.22
CA VAL A 98 -1.20 -1.12 11.33
C VAL A 98 -1.12 -0.61 9.90
N GLU A 99 0.10 -0.51 9.38
CA GLU A 99 0.42 0.03 8.07
C GLU A 99 1.75 -0.52 7.53
N LEU A 100 1.89 -0.46 6.21
CA LEU A 100 3.15 -0.71 5.51
C LEU A 100 3.19 0.12 4.24
N PHE A 101 4.40 0.31 3.69
CA PHE A 101 4.59 0.96 2.41
C PHE A 101 5.71 0.32 1.60
N GLU A 102 5.74 0.66 0.31
CA GLU A 102 6.80 0.31 -0.61
C GLU A 102 7.38 1.55 -1.29
N GLY A 103 8.56 1.39 -1.90
CA GLY A 103 9.23 2.46 -2.64
C GLY A 103 9.84 1.93 -3.93
N MET A 104 9.39 2.47 -5.05
CA MET A 104 9.98 2.16 -6.35
C MET A 104 9.95 3.36 -7.29
N LYS A 105 10.64 3.26 -8.43
CA LYS A 105 10.80 4.37 -9.36
C LYS A 105 10.39 3.95 -10.77
N ALA A 106 9.72 4.86 -11.46
CA ALA A 106 9.51 4.84 -12.89
C ALA A 106 10.46 5.84 -13.57
N TYR A 107 11.06 5.39 -14.66
CA TYR A 107 12.06 6.14 -15.43
C TYR A 107 11.60 6.28 -16.86
N ARG A 108 11.84 7.43 -17.46
CA ARG A 108 11.72 7.62 -18.90
C ARG A 108 13.06 7.30 -19.55
N GLY A 109 13.08 6.28 -20.40
CA GLY A 109 14.28 5.94 -21.17
C GLY A 109 14.56 6.97 -22.27
N THR A 110 15.77 6.90 -22.83
CA THR A 110 16.17 7.70 -24.01
C THR A 110 15.32 7.41 -25.25
N ASP A 111 14.69 6.23 -25.30
CA ASP A 111 13.70 5.84 -26.30
C ASP A 111 12.29 6.37 -26.02
N GLY A 112 12.13 7.24 -25.03
CA GLY A 112 10.86 7.82 -24.58
C GLY A 112 9.95 6.87 -23.81
N ARG A 113 10.29 5.57 -23.70
CA ARG A 113 9.46 4.57 -23.02
C ARG A 113 9.64 4.61 -21.51
N ILE A 114 8.52 4.51 -20.79
CA ILE A 114 8.51 4.48 -19.33
C ILE A 114 8.72 3.05 -18.82
N ARG A 115 9.58 2.87 -17.82
CA ARG A 115 9.91 1.57 -17.22
C ARG A 115 9.90 1.66 -15.71
N ILE A 116 9.41 0.61 -15.05
CA ILE A 116 9.50 0.42 -13.60
C ILE A 116 10.59 -0.61 -13.33
N PHE A 117 11.52 -0.32 -12.43
CA PHE A 117 12.64 -1.21 -12.15
C PHE A 117 12.25 -2.30 -11.14
N ARG A 118 12.32 -3.56 -11.58
CA ARG A 118 12.10 -4.78 -10.78
C ARG A 118 10.89 -4.73 -9.83
N PRO A 119 9.70 -4.31 -10.29
CA PRO A 119 8.54 -4.12 -9.43
C PRO A 119 8.10 -5.41 -8.73
N GLU A 120 8.36 -6.58 -9.30
CA GLU A 120 8.05 -7.90 -8.75
C GLU A 120 8.70 -8.14 -7.38
N LEU A 121 9.93 -7.64 -7.17
CA LEU A 121 10.60 -7.77 -5.88
C LEU A 121 9.95 -6.91 -4.80
N ASN A 122 9.49 -5.72 -5.18
CA ASN A 122 8.78 -4.84 -4.25
C ASN A 122 7.42 -5.43 -3.89
N MET A 123 6.72 -6.07 -4.84
CA MET A 123 5.46 -6.78 -4.53
C MET A 123 5.67 -7.96 -3.58
N ALA A 124 6.73 -8.74 -3.79
CA ALA A 124 7.08 -9.84 -2.89
C ALA A 124 7.37 -9.35 -1.47
N ARG A 125 8.14 -8.26 -1.33
CA ARG A 125 8.41 -7.62 -0.05
C ARG A 125 7.14 -7.05 0.59
N MET A 126 6.29 -6.40 -0.19
CA MET A 126 5.01 -5.85 0.29
C MET A 126 4.10 -6.93 0.85
N ASN A 127 3.96 -8.07 0.16
CA ASN A 127 3.18 -9.21 0.64
C ASN A 127 3.77 -9.84 1.90
N HIS A 128 5.10 -9.96 2.01
CA HIS A 128 5.74 -10.45 3.23
C HIS A 128 5.47 -9.51 4.43
N SER A 129 5.60 -8.20 4.22
CA SER A 129 5.25 -7.19 5.22
C SER A 129 3.76 -7.24 5.58
N ALA A 130 2.87 -7.50 4.61
CA ALA A 130 1.43 -7.61 4.85
C ALA A 130 1.11 -8.78 5.79
N VAL A 131 1.67 -9.96 5.52
CA VAL A 131 1.53 -11.13 6.40
C VAL A 131 2.03 -10.80 7.82
N ARG A 132 3.19 -10.16 7.94
CA ARG A 132 3.78 -9.80 9.23
C ARG A 132 2.93 -8.80 10.03
N ALA A 133 2.25 -7.89 9.33
CA ALA A 133 1.40 -6.86 9.92
C ALA A 133 -0.06 -7.33 10.13
N GLY A 134 -0.43 -8.56 9.79
CA GLY A 134 -1.82 -9.04 9.84
C GLY A 134 -2.74 -8.37 8.80
N LEU A 135 -2.15 -7.87 7.71
CA LEU A 135 -2.84 -7.27 6.57
C LEU A 135 -3.02 -8.32 5.45
N PRO A 136 -4.04 -8.18 4.58
CA PRO A 136 -4.37 -9.12 3.52
C PRO A 136 -3.29 -9.04 2.45
N THR A 137 -2.93 -10.22 1.95
CA THR A 137 -2.08 -10.34 0.77
C THR A 137 -2.89 -10.11 -0.50
N PHE A 138 -2.19 -9.91 -1.60
CA PHE A 138 -2.76 -9.68 -2.93
C PHE A 138 -1.89 -10.30 -4.03
N ASP A 139 -2.43 -10.40 -5.24
CA ASP A 139 -1.62 -10.77 -6.41
C ASP A 139 -0.75 -9.59 -6.85
N GLY A 140 0.56 -9.72 -6.66
CA GLY A 140 1.54 -8.71 -7.03
C GLY A 140 1.49 -8.34 -8.52
N ASN A 141 1.20 -9.29 -9.41
CA ASN A 141 1.12 -9.02 -10.84
C ASN A 141 -0.09 -8.14 -11.18
N GLN A 142 -1.22 -8.32 -10.49
CA GLN A 142 -2.38 -7.45 -10.68
C GLN A 142 -2.07 -6.03 -10.20
N LEU A 143 -1.42 -5.88 -9.05
CA LEU A 143 -1.03 -4.55 -8.56
C LEU A 143 -0.04 -3.87 -9.50
N ILE A 144 0.95 -4.58 -10.05
CA ILE A 144 1.89 -4.03 -11.04
C ILE A 144 1.16 -3.50 -12.27
N ARG A 145 0.14 -4.21 -12.77
CA ARG A 145 -0.66 -3.75 -13.90
C ARG A 145 -1.49 -2.52 -13.55
N CYS A 146 -2.08 -2.46 -12.35
CA CYS A 146 -2.78 -1.26 -11.86
C CYS A 146 -1.83 -0.05 -11.75
N LEU A 147 -0.63 -0.25 -11.18
CA LEU A 147 0.41 0.78 -11.11
C LEU A 147 0.83 1.26 -12.50
N SER A 148 1.03 0.34 -13.44
CA SER A 148 1.38 0.66 -14.82
C SER A 148 0.29 1.50 -15.49
N ARG A 149 -0.99 1.22 -15.21
CA ARG A 149 -2.10 2.01 -15.71
C ARG A 149 -2.17 3.40 -15.08
N LEU A 150 -1.93 3.52 -13.77
CA LEU A 150 -1.83 4.82 -13.08
C LEU A 150 -0.72 5.67 -13.70
N ILE A 151 0.47 5.10 -13.88
CA ILE A 151 1.61 5.79 -14.50
C ILE A 151 1.32 6.16 -15.95
N THR A 152 0.53 5.36 -16.67
CA THR A 152 0.10 5.71 -18.04
C THR A 152 -0.83 6.93 -18.04
N VAL A 153 -1.75 7.02 -17.07
CA VAL A 153 -2.64 8.17 -16.90
C VAL A 153 -1.82 9.43 -16.57
N ASP A 154 -0.85 9.30 -15.67
CA ASP A 154 0.03 10.39 -15.23
C ASP A 154 1.38 10.41 -15.96
N GLN A 155 1.46 9.92 -17.21
CA GLN A 155 2.75 9.69 -17.86
C GLN A 155 3.59 10.96 -18.03
N GLU A 156 2.96 12.12 -18.19
CA GLU A 156 3.64 13.42 -18.31
C GLU A 156 4.32 13.86 -17.00
N TRP A 157 3.97 13.24 -15.87
CA TRP A 157 4.69 13.44 -14.61
C TRP A 157 5.99 12.66 -14.53
N VAL A 158 6.22 11.67 -15.40
CA VAL A 158 7.52 11.01 -15.48
C VAL A 158 8.50 11.97 -16.15
N PRO A 159 9.52 12.48 -15.43
CA PRO A 159 10.39 13.55 -15.91
C PRO A 159 11.00 13.25 -17.27
N HIS A 160 11.08 14.26 -18.13
CA HIS A 160 11.84 14.21 -19.38
C HIS A 160 13.32 14.49 -19.10
N SER A 161 13.92 13.69 -18.22
CA SER A 161 15.30 13.83 -17.77
C SER A 161 15.88 12.48 -17.41
N GLU A 162 17.15 12.25 -17.77
CA GLU A 162 17.89 11.03 -17.44
C GLU A 162 18.30 10.98 -15.95
N SER A 163 18.35 12.13 -15.27
CA SER A 163 18.73 12.23 -13.86
C SER A 163 17.54 12.21 -12.90
N SER A 164 16.30 12.22 -13.40
CA SER A 164 15.09 12.32 -12.58
C SER A 164 14.15 11.14 -12.78
N SER A 165 13.30 10.90 -11.79
CA SER A 165 12.40 9.74 -11.79
C SER A 165 11.06 10.08 -11.16
N LEU A 166 10.03 9.30 -11.49
CA LEU A 166 8.77 9.34 -10.77
C LEU A 166 8.80 8.28 -9.68
N TYR A 167 8.66 8.68 -8.42
CA TYR A 167 8.64 7.78 -7.28
C TYR A 167 7.22 7.28 -7.00
N ILE A 168 7.08 5.98 -6.82
CA ILE A 168 5.81 5.28 -6.61
C ILE A 168 5.80 4.79 -5.16
N ARG A 169 4.77 5.17 -4.41
CA ARG A 169 4.58 4.86 -2.98
C ARG A 169 3.28 4.07 -2.78
N PRO A 170 3.28 2.74 -3.01
CA PRO A 170 2.20 1.89 -2.55
C PRO A 170 2.16 1.88 -1.02
N THR A 171 0.98 2.05 -0.44
CA THR A 171 0.76 2.05 1.01
C THR A 171 -0.46 1.20 1.33
N LEU A 172 -0.37 0.33 2.33
CA LEU A 172 -1.49 -0.49 2.80
C LEU A 172 -1.72 -0.18 4.28
N ILE A 173 -2.93 0.25 4.62
CA ILE A 173 -3.30 0.72 5.96
C ILE A 173 -4.51 -0.03 6.51
N GLY A 174 -4.50 -0.31 7.81
CA GLY A 174 -5.64 -0.84 8.55
C GLY A 174 -6.59 0.29 8.95
N ILE A 175 -7.80 0.31 8.37
CA ILE A 175 -8.80 1.37 8.60
C ILE A 175 -9.94 0.96 9.53
N ASP A 176 -9.88 -0.28 10.04
CA ASP A 176 -10.83 -0.84 10.96
C ASP A 176 -10.99 0.00 12.24
N VAL A 177 -12.23 0.09 12.72
CA VAL A 177 -12.61 0.88 13.90
C VAL A 177 -12.83 -0.07 15.05
N SER A 178 -11.78 -0.33 15.82
CA SER A 178 -11.90 -1.16 17.03
C SER A 178 -11.13 -0.52 18.18
N THR A 179 -11.80 0.37 18.88
CA THR A 179 -11.38 0.82 20.21
C THR A 179 -12.55 0.61 21.15
N LEU A 180 -12.32 -0.15 22.23
CA LEU A 180 -13.06 -0.20 23.52
C LEU A 180 -13.71 -1.53 23.93
N TYR A 181 -14.17 -2.41 23.02
CA TYR A 181 -14.68 -3.74 23.42
C TYR A 181 -14.39 -4.79 22.34
N GLN A 182 -13.49 -5.73 22.63
CA GLN A 182 -13.39 -6.97 21.85
C GLN A 182 -13.42 -8.15 22.82
N CYS A 183 -14.43 -9.00 22.65
CA CYS A 183 -14.39 -10.34 23.20
C CYS A 183 -13.25 -11.07 22.48
N VAL A 184 -12.31 -11.63 23.25
CA VAL A 184 -11.24 -12.48 22.71
C VAL A 184 -11.86 -13.83 22.34
N SER A 185 -12.61 -13.85 21.25
CA SER A 185 -13.03 -15.05 20.55
C SER A 185 -12.59 -14.89 19.11
N HIS A 186 -11.90 -15.92 18.61
CA HIS A 186 -11.22 -16.00 17.32
C HIS A 186 -11.81 -15.15 16.18
N THR A 187 -10.89 -14.56 15.38
CA THR A 187 -11.14 -13.86 14.10
C THR A 187 -12.05 -12.63 14.19
N SER A 188 -11.49 -11.52 14.67
CA SER A 188 -12.15 -10.22 14.58
C SER A 188 -12.08 -9.69 13.14
N LEU A 189 -13.25 -9.32 12.60
CA LEU A 189 -13.43 -8.78 11.24
C LEU A 189 -12.59 -7.51 11.04
N PHE A 190 -11.84 -7.39 9.94
CA PHE A 190 -10.87 -6.30 9.74
C PHE A 190 -11.05 -5.57 8.40
N ASN A 191 -11.55 -4.33 8.43
CA ASN A 191 -11.59 -3.42 7.28
C ASN A 191 -10.22 -2.76 7.03
N LYS A 192 -9.80 -2.70 5.77
CA LYS A 192 -8.45 -2.26 5.37
C LYS A 192 -8.50 -1.51 4.05
N ASN A 193 -7.50 -0.68 3.78
CA ASN A 193 -7.45 0.11 2.55
C ASN A 193 -6.03 0.15 2.00
N MET A 194 -5.87 -0.16 0.72
CA MET A 194 -4.62 0.04 -0.01
C MET A 194 -4.72 1.31 -0.84
N ASN A 195 -3.83 2.26 -0.57
CA ASN A 195 -3.71 3.50 -1.32
C ASN A 195 -2.31 3.56 -1.92
N VAL A 196 -2.22 3.80 -3.22
CA VAL A 196 -0.95 4.09 -3.88
C VAL A 196 -0.92 5.55 -4.25
N ILE A 197 0.05 6.24 -3.70
CA ILE A 197 0.35 7.64 -4.00
C ILE A 197 1.58 7.66 -4.89
N VAL A 198 1.57 8.48 -5.93
CA VAL A 198 2.72 8.68 -6.81
C VAL A 198 3.23 10.11 -6.61
N ALA A 199 4.54 10.25 -6.41
CA ALA A 199 5.20 11.51 -6.14
C ALA A 199 6.44 11.64 -7.03
N SER A 200 6.78 12.86 -7.45
CA SER A 200 8.02 13.07 -8.22
C SER A 200 9.25 13.10 -7.30
N HIS A 201 10.39 12.66 -7.85
CA HIS A 201 11.67 12.59 -7.14
C HIS A 201 12.83 12.96 -8.06
N HIS A 202 13.67 13.90 -7.62
CA HIS A 202 14.99 14.11 -8.19
C HIS A 202 15.99 13.18 -7.50
N SER A 203 16.62 12.28 -8.24
CA SER A 203 17.86 11.66 -7.76
C SER A 203 19.02 12.51 -8.22
N SER A 204 19.66 13.26 -7.33
CA SER A 204 21.04 13.68 -7.62
C SER A 204 21.88 12.41 -7.72
N SER A 205 22.80 12.36 -8.68
CA SER A 205 23.67 11.21 -9.00
C SER A 205 24.68 10.86 -7.90
N HIS A 206 24.41 11.18 -6.63
CA HIS A 206 25.33 11.04 -5.50
C HIS A 206 24.75 10.27 -4.31
N GLU A 207 23.53 9.75 -4.39
CA GLU A 207 22.96 8.86 -3.36
C GLU A 207 22.76 7.45 -3.94
N CYS A 208 23.88 6.70 -4.02
CA CYS A 208 23.95 5.25 -4.05
C CYS A 208 25.08 4.81 -3.11
#